data_AF-M0MD10-F1
#
_entry.id   AF-M0MD10-F1
#
_cell.length_a   1.000
_cell.length_b   1.000
_cell.length_c   1.000
_cell.angle_alpha   90.00
_cell.angle_beta   90.00
_cell.angle_gamma   90.00
#
_symmetry.space_group_name_H-M   'P 1'
#
loop_
_entity.id
_entity.type
_entity.pdbx_description
1 polymer ?
#
loop_
_entity_poly.entity_id
_entity_poly.type
_entity_poly.pdbx_seq_one_letter_code
_entity_poly.pdbx_strand_id
1 'polypeptide(L)'
;MDSDEAEQAAEEAARTVPPREHGGNHDIKDLSIGSTVYFPVYVEGGKFGIGDFHASQGDGEITFCGAIEMAAYIDVKFDLVKEGMEKHGVDHPIFEPGNRGPTFEDYVTFCGYSVTEDGEQHYIDSHVAYRRASLQAIDYLKKFGYTGQQALHILGTAPIEGRQSGVVDVPNACSTLALPKGVFDFDISPENFGGHEDRGDIIVTDDPLG
;
A
#
# COMPACT_ATOMS: atom_id res chain seq x y z
N MET A 1 -0.43 30.17 15.91
CA MET A 1 -0.96 30.68 14.64
C MET A 1 -1.97 31.73 15.02
N ASP A 2 -1.85 32.91 14.44
CA ASP A 2 -2.87 33.97 14.61
C ASP A 2 -4.20 33.50 13.99
N SER A 3 -5.33 34.08 14.39
CA SER A 3 -6.66 33.73 13.84
C SER A 3 -6.70 33.97 12.33
N ASP A 4 -6.12 35.08 11.87
CA ASP A 4 -6.12 35.46 10.46
C ASP A 4 -5.28 34.46 9.63
N GLU A 5 -4.14 34.01 10.17
CA GLU A 5 -3.32 32.96 9.54
C GLU A 5 -4.05 31.62 9.48
N ALA A 6 -4.85 31.30 10.50
CA ALA A 6 -5.64 30.07 10.55
C ALA A 6 -6.76 30.06 9.51
N GLU A 7 -7.45 31.20 9.37
CA GLU A 7 -8.51 31.39 8.36
C GLU A 7 -7.94 31.28 6.95
N GLN A 8 -6.83 31.97 6.67
CA GLN A 8 -6.17 31.87 5.37
C GLN A 8 -5.73 30.42 5.07
N ALA A 9 -5.07 29.76 6.03
CA ALA A 9 -4.67 28.37 5.86
C ALA A 9 -5.87 27.46 5.60
N ALA A 10 -7.02 27.68 6.24
CA ALA A 10 -8.22 26.89 6.00
C ALA A 10 -8.74 27.01 4.55
N GLU A 11 -8.51 28.14 3.89
CA GLU A 11 -8.92 28.38 2.50
C GLU A 11 -7.94 27.79 1.47
N GLU A 12 -6.64 27.84 1.74
CA GLU A 12 -5.60 27.53 0.74
C GLU A 12 -4.77 26.27 1.03
N ALA A 13 -4.81 25.74 2.25
CA ALA A 13 -3.98 24.60 2.62
C ALA A 13 -4.33 23.34 1.83
N ALA A 14 -3.28 22.67 1.36
CA ALA A 14 -3.40 21.42 0.65
C ALA A 14 -3.97 20.32 1.56
N ARG A 15 -4.85 19.48 1.00
CA ARG A 15 -5.32 18.25 1.68
C ARG A 15 -4.15 17.29 1.91
N THR A 16 -4.18 16.58 3.04
CA THR A 16 -3.16 15.59 3.43
C THR A 16 -3.26 14.27 2.68
N VAL A 17 -4.36 14.01 1.97
CA VAL A 17 -4.67 12.73 1.31
C VAL A 17 -3.60 12.27 0.31
N PRO A 18 -3.18 13.05 -0.71
CA PRO A 18 -2.17 12.56 -1.63
C PRO A 18 -0.75 12.79 -1.08
N PRO A 19 0.19 11.85 -1.32
CA PRO A 19 1.60 12.11 -1.13
C PRO A 19 2.09 13.16 -2.13
N ARG A 20 3.15 13.89 -1.73
CA ARG A 20 3.80 14.93 -2.53
C ARG A 20 5.31 14.88 -2.34
N GLU A 21 6.02 15.81 -2.98
CA GLU A 21 7.48 15.91 -2.97
C GLU A 21 8.06 15.97 -1.54
N HIS A 22 7.30 16.51 -0.58
CA HIS A 22 7.67 16.59 0.84
C HIS A 22 7.43 15.33 1.69
N GLY A 23 6.86 14.28 1.10
CA GLY A 23 6.31 13.16 1.85
C GLY A 23 4.78 13.20 1.93
N GLY A 24 4.24 13.06 3.13
CA GLY A 24 2.79 13.00 3.37
C GLY A 24 2.28 11.56 3.43
N ASN A 25 1.08 11.31 2.90
CA ASN A 25 0.44 9.99 2.86
C ASN A 25 1.09 9.07 1.82
N HIS A 26 2.26 8.54 2.16
CA HIS A 26 2.94 7.61 1.27
C HIS A 26 2.31 6.21 1.27
N ASP A 27 1.78 5.79 2.41
CA ASP A 27 1.20 4.45 2.62
C ASP A 27 2.17 3.35 2.14
N ILE A 28 3.44 3.51 2.54
CA ILE A 28 4.51 2.54 2.27
C ILE A 28 4.66 1.67 3.52
N LYS A 29 4.15 0.43 3.46
CA LYS A 29 4.24 -0.54 4.56
C LYS A 29 5.67 -0.79 5.05
N ASP A 30 6.67 -0.57 4.19
CA ASP A 30 8.08 -0.77 4.50
C ASP A 30 8.72 0.42 5.24
N LEU A 31 8.08 1.60 5.26
CA LEU A 31 8.45 2.75 6.08
C LEU A 31 8.00 2.52 7.54
N SER A 32 8.55 1.46 8.13
CA SER A 32 8.16 0.89 9.41
C SER A 32 9.16 1.17 10.53
N ILE A 33 8.93 0.59 11.71
CA ILE A 33 9.80 0.75 12.89
C ILE A 33 11.26 0.39 12.55
N GLY A 34 12.16 1.30 12.91
CA GLY A 34 13.60 1.18 12.63
C GLY A 34 14.03 1.78 11.29
N SER A 35 13.10 2.28 10.47
CA SER A 35 13.44 2.99 9.24
C SER A 35 14.20 4.29 9.54
N THR A 36 15.13 4.65 8.66
CA THR A 36 15.72 5.99 8.62
C THR A 36 15.28 6.66 7.33
N VAL A 37 14.53 7.77 7.44
CA VAL A 37 14.01 8.52 6.30
C VAL A 37 14.63 9.90 6.22
N TYR A 38 14.98 10.31 5.01
CA TYR A 38 15.55 11.61 4.68
C TYR A 38 14.50 12.41 3.91
N PHE A 39 13.95 13.44 4.56
CA PHE A 39 12.99 14.35 3.93
C PHE A 39 13.68 15.60 3.39
N PRO A 40 13.32 16.08 2.18
CA PRO A 40 13.70 17.41 1.73
C PRO A 40 13.06 18.50 2.62
N VAL A 41 13.81 19.56 2.91
CA VAL A 41 13.38 20.65 3.79
C VAL A 41 13.09 21.90 2.95
N TYR A 42 11.82 22.26 2.82
CA TYR A 42 11.37 23.40 2.00
C TYR A 42 11.16 24.70 2.80
N VAL A 43 11.01 24.59 4.12
CA VAL A 43 10.72 25.74 5.01
C VAL A 43 11.60 25.71 6.25
N GLU A 44 11.83 26.89 6.83
CA GLU A 44 12.63 27.04 8.04
C GLU A 44 12.07 26.18 9.19
N GLY A 45 12.97 25.43 9.83
CA GLY A 45 12.63 24.50 10.91
C GLY A 45 11.93 23.20 10.48
N GLY A 46 11.74 22.95 9.17
CA GLY A 46 11.24 21.68 8.61
C GLY A 46 9.76 21.38 8.87
N LYS A 47 9.19 21.81 10.01
CA LYS A 47 7.77 21.67 10.38
C LYS A 47 7.24 20.24 10.22
N PHE A 48 7.98 19.28 10.77
CA PHE A 48 7.61 17.86 10.73
C PHE A 48 6.25 17.60 11.40
N GLY A 49 5.42 16.83 10.71
CA GLY A 49 4.17 16.27 11.22
C GLY A 49 4.05 14.80 10.80
N ILE A 50 3.39 13.99 11.63
CA ILE A 50 3.20 12.56 11.41
C ILE A 50 1.88 12.11 12.05
N GLY A 51 1.23 11.14 11.41
CA GLY A 51 -0.03 10.54 11.80
C GLY A 51 -0.30 9.32 10.92
N ASP A 52 -1.56 8.90 10.83
CA ASP A 52 -2.00 7.81 9.94
C ASP A 52 -1.24 6.50 10.20
N PHE A 53 -1.31 6.02 11.45
CA PHE A 53 -0.54 4.86 11.86
C PHE A 53 -1.26 3.57 11.53
N HIS A 54 -0.53 2.70 10.83
CA HIS A 54 -1.02 1.39 10.42
C HIS A 54 -0.38 0.28 11.25
N ALA A 55 -1.19 -0.62 11.79
CA ALA A 55 -0.68 -1.85 12.42
C ALA A 55 -0.17 -2.85 11.37
N SER A 56 -0.79 -2.86 10.19
CA SER A 56 -0.38 -3.63 9.02
C SER A 56 -1.06 -3.06 7.77
N GLN A 57 -0.44 -3.23 6.60
CA GLN A 57 -0.96 -2.75 5.32
C GLN A 57 -0.45 -3.65 4.19
N GLY A 58 -1.29 -3.86 3.18
CA GLY A 58 -0.88 -4.44 1.90
C GLY A 58 -0.37 -3.37 0.92
N ASP A 59 0.53 -3.76 0.01
CA ASP A 59 1.03 -2.82 -1.01
C ASP A 59 -0.08 -2.25 -1.89
N GLY A 60 -0.06 -0.92 -2.02
CA GLY A 60 -1.00 -0.15 -2.81
C GLY A 60 -2.32 0.17 -2.10
N GLU A 61 -2.50 -0.29 -0.85
CA GLU A 61 -3.65 0.03 0.00
C GLU A 61 -4.99 0.00 -0.76
N ILE A 62 -5.23 -1.08 -1.50
CA ILE A 62 -6.26 -1.14 -2.54
C ILE A 62 -7.70 -0.95 -2.03
N THR A 63 -7.89 -0.98 -0.71
CA THR A 63 -9.15 -0.75 0.00
C THR A 63 -9.45 0.74 0.27
N PHE A 64 -8.47 1.63 0.08
CA PHE A 64 -8.49 3.07 0.37
C PHE A 64 -8.77 3.46 1.83
N CYS A 65 -9.89 3.03 2.41
CA CYS A 65 -10.06 2.99 3.87
C CYS A 65 -9.40 1.69 4.37
N GLY A 66 -8.10 1.59 4.11
CA GLY A 66 -7.31 0.40 4.22
C GLY A 66 -6.37 0.44 5.39
N ALA A 67 -5.36 -0.41 5.29
CA ALA A 67 -4.54 -0.82 6.41
C ALA A 67 -5.38 -1.34 7.60
N ILE A 68 -4.70 -1.64 8.68
CA ILE A 68 -5.30 -1.74 10.00
C ILE A 68 -5.00 -0.41 10.70
N GLU A 69 -5.92 0.54 10.56
CA GLU A 69 -5.81 1.88 11.15
C GLU A 69 -5.77 1.83 12.68
N MET A 70 -4.86 2.62 13.28
CA MET A 70 -4.74 2.70 14.73
C MET A 70 -4.25 4.05 15.24
N ALA A 71 -4.59 4.36 16.49
CA ALA A 71 -3.88 5.38 17.25
C ALA A 71 -2.54 4.80 17.75
N ALA A 72 -1.47 5.58 17.68
CA ALA A 72 -0.16 5.17 18.17
C ALA A 72 0.64 6.35 18.75
N TYR A 73 1.73 6.01 19.44
CA TYR A 73 2.80 6.94 19.79
C TYR A 73 4.10 6.42 19.17
N ILE A 74 5.00 7.32 18.84
CA ILE A 74 6.30 6.97 18.26
C ILE A 74 7.41 7.77 18.94
N ASP A 75 8.57 7.14 19.06
CA ASP A 75 9.81 7.80 19.44
C ASP A 75 10.63 8.07 18.17
N VAL A 76 10.89 9.35 17.89
CA VAL A 76 11.63 9.80 16.71
C VAL A 76 12.90 10.53 17.10
N LYS A 77 13.96 10.32 16.33
CA LYS A 77 15.22 11.08 16.42
C LYS A 77 15.38 11.91 15.15
N PHE A 78 15.65 13.19 15.33
CA PHE A 78 15.96 14.09 14.22
C PHE A 78 17.45 14.38 14.14
N ASP A 79 17.94 14.50 12.91
CA ASP A 79 19.24 15.07 12.58
C ASP A 79 19.06 15.96 11.34
N LEU A 80 20.00 16.87 11.09
CA LEU A 80 19.94 17.80 9.97
C LEU A 80 21.17 17.64 9.07
N VAL A 81 20.94 17.11 7.88
CA VAL A 81 21.95 17.09 6.81
C VAL A 81 21.96 18.45 6.12
N LYS A 82 22.95 19.29 6.44
CA LYS A 82 23.15 20.57 5.76
C LYS A 82 23.42 20.34 4.28
N GLU A 83 22.71 21.08 3.43
CA GLU A 83 22.75 20.92 1.95
C GLU A 83 22.39 19.50 1.50
N GLY A 84 21.51 18.81 2.25
CA GLY A 84 21.18 17.41 2.02
C GLY A 84 20.58 17.13 0.64
N MET A 85 19.70 18.00 0.14
CA MET A 85 19.07 17.84 -1.19
C MET A 85 20.12 17.83 -2.31
N GLU A 86 21.12 18.72 -2.26
CA GLU A 86 22.23 18.75 -3.23
C GLU A 86 23.16 17.55 -3.06
N LYS A 87 23.55 17.23 -1.83
CA LYS A 87 24.49 16.14 -1.53
C LYS A 87 23.95 14.77 -1.93
N HIS A 88 22.67 14.53 -1.71
CA HIS A 88 22.03 13.27 -2.06
C HIS A 88 21.48 13.26 -3.50
N GLY A 89 21.31 14.43 -4.13
CA GLY A 89 20.80 14.52 -5.50
C GLY A 89 19.36 14.04 -5.65
N VAL A 90 18.55 14.20 -4.59
CA VAL A 90 17.15 13.75 -4.54
C VAL A 90 16.24 14.91 -4.17
N ASP A 91 15.08 14.97 -4.83
CA ASP A 91 14.02 15.95 -4.64
C ASP A 91 12.75 15.36 -3.97
N HIS A 92 12.74 14.03 -3.78
CA HIS A 92 11.72 13.27 -3.06
C HIS A 92 12.35 12.55 -1.84
N PRO A 93 11.54 12.09 -0.87
CA PRO A 93 12.06 11.38 0.28
C PRO A 93 12.73 10.06 -0.12
N ILE A 94 13.85 9.75 0.54
CA ILE A 94 14.51 8.45 0.44
C ILE A 94 14.60 7.85 1.84
N PHE A 95 14.60 6.53 1.94
CA PHE A 95 14.69 5.87 3.23
C PHE A 95 15.44 4.54 3.15
N GLU A 96 16.09 4.21 4.26
CA GLU A 96 16.56 2.87 4.55
C GLU A 96 15.45 2.17 5.34
N PRO A 97 14.86 1.06 4.81
CA PRO A 97 13.79 0.36 5.49
C PRO A 97 14.23 -0.19 6.85
N GLY A 98 13.32 -0.09 7.82
CA GLY A 98 13.46 -0.69 9.13
C GLY A 98 13.23 -2.20 9.14
N ASN A 99 13.16 -2.76 10.35
CA ASN A 99 12.81 -4.16 10.50
C ASN A 99 11.29 -4.32 10.38
N ARG A 100 10.85 -4.79 9.22
CA ARG A 100 9.47 -5.20 9.01
C ARG A 100 9.25 -6.55 9.67
N GLY A 101 8.55 -6.55 10.81
CA GLY A 101 7.95 -7.79 11.30
C GLY A 101 6.88 -8.30 10.35
N PRO A 102 6.38 -9.53 10.56
CA PRO A 102 7.06 -10.78 10.19
C PRO A 102 7.56 -10.82 8.72
N THR A 103 8.68 -11.51 8.49
CA THR A 103 9.15 -11.85 7.14
C THR A 103 8.48 -13.14 6.67
N PHE A 104 7.85 -13.13 5.51
CA PHE A 104 7.29 -14.33 4.89
C PHE A 104 8.23 -14.85 3.80
N GLU A 105 8.41 -16.18 3.76
CA GLU A 105 9.28 -16.86 2.80
C GLU A 105 8.48 -17.45 1.62
N ASP A 106 7.21 -17.80 1.84
CA ASP A 106 6.36 -18.48 0.87
C ASP A 106 5.15 -17.64 0.46
N TYR A 107 4.89 -17.60 -0.85
CA TYR A 107 3.81 -16.81 -1.44
C TYR A 107 3.06 -17.58 -2.53
N VAL A 108 1.78 -17.24 -2.72
CA VAL A 108 1.08 -17.47 -3.98
C VAL A 108 1.06 -16.15 -4.74
N THR A 109 1.58 -16.13 -5.98
CA THR A 109 1.75 -14.89 -6.76
C THR A 109 0.85 -14.87 -7.98
N PHE A 110 0.14 -13.75 -8.14
CA PHE A 110 -0.82 -13.49 -9.22
C PHE A 110 -0.24 -12.47 -10.19
N CYS A 111 -0.47 -12.66 -11.49
CA CYS A 111 0.02 -11.78 -12.54
C CYS A 111 -1.14 -11.03 -13.18
N GLY A 112 -0.95 -9.74 -13.43
CA GLY A 112 -1.87 -8.92 -14.19
C GLY A 112 -1.14 -8.11 -15.26
N TYR A 113 -1.89 -7.79 -16.32
CA TYR A 113 -1.39 -7.09 -17.50
C TYR A 113 -2.27 -5.89 -17.83
N SER A 114 -1.82 -5.00 -18.71
CA SER A 114 -2.56 -3.81 -19.17
C SER A 114 -3.78 -4.14 -20.05
N VAL A 115 -4.61 -5.10 -19.62
CA VAL A 115 -5.85 -5.53 -20.27
C VAL A 115 -6.94 -5.64 -19.22
N THR A 116 -8.04 -4.92 -19.40
CA THR A 116 -9.16 -4.87 -18.45
C THR A 116 -9.90 -6.22 -18.34
N GLU A 117 -10.82 -6.29 -17.38
CA GLU A 117 -11.73 -7.41 -17.12
C GLU A 117 -12.52 -7.86 -18.36
N ASP A 118 -12.94 -6.90 -19.18
CA ASP A 118 -13.73 -7.09 -20.40
C ASP A 118 -12.87 -7.21 -21.68
N GLY A 119 -11.54 -7.15 -21.54
CA GLY A 119 -10.59 -7.39 -22.62
C GLY A 119 -10.14 -6.16 -23.38
N GLU A 120 -10.42 -4.95 -22.90
CA GLU A 120 -9.89 -3.71 -23.46
C GLU A 120 -8.37 -3.62 -23.23
N GLN A 121 -7.62 -3.37 -24.30
CA GLN A 121 -6.16 -3.24 -24.27
C GLN A 121 -5.76 -1.80 -23.94
N HIS A 122 -4.96 -1.63 -22.89
CA HIS A 122 -4.30 -0.38 -22.51
C HIS A 122 -2.80 -0.42 -22.84
N TYR A 123 -2.19 0.74 -23.09
CA TYR A 123 -0.76 0.82 -23.41
C TYR A 123 0.07 1.10 -22.14
N ILE A 124 0.90 0.15 -21.71
CA ILE A 124 1.82 0.25 -20.56
C ILE A 124 1.12 0.85 -19.33
N ASP A 125 -0.05 0.29 -18.99
CA ASP A 125 -0.86 0.74 -17.86
C ASP A 125 -0.66 -0.20 -16.67
N SER A 126 0.13 0.28 -15.70
CA SER A 126 0.48 -0.44 -14.47
C SER A 126 -0.66 -0.47 -13.44
N HIS A 127 -1.58 0.50 -13.52
CA HIS A 127 -2.76 0.51 -12.66
C HIS A 127 -3.74 -0.59 -13.08
N VAL A 128 -4.04 -0.68 -14.38
CA VAL A 128 -4.84 -1.79 -14.92
C VAL A 128 -4.16 -3.13 -14.63
N ALA A 129 -2.85 -3.25 -14.88
CA ALA A 129 -2.11 -4.47 -14.58
C ALA A 129 -2.21 -4.89 -13.11
N TYR A 130 -2.01 -3.97 -12.16
CA TYR A 130 -2.12 -4.31 -10.74
C TYR A 130 -3.56 -4.65 -10.32
N ARG A 131 -4.56 -3.92 -10.83
CA ARG A 131 -5.98 -4.25 -10.65
C ARG A 131 -6.30 -5.68 -11.09
N ARG A 132 -5.78 -6.13 -12.24
CA ARG A 132 -5.99 -7.51 -12.72
C ARG A 132 -5.35 -8.56 -11.83
N ALA A 133 -4.15 -8.31 -11.30
CA ALA A 133 -3.50 -9.20 -10.35
C ALA A 133 -4.33 -9.32 -9.05
N SER A 134 -4.82 -8.20 -8.52
CA SER A 134 -5.66 -8.17 -7.32
C SER A 134 -6.98 -8.91 -7.50
N LEU A 135 -7.67 -8.71 -8.63
CA LEU A 135 -8.92 -9.42 -8.91
C LEU A 135 -8.72 -10.94 -9.03
N GLN A 136 -7.62 -11.39 -9.64
CA GLN A 136 -7.28 -12.81 -9.66
C GLN A 136 -7.03 -13.39 -8.27
N ALA A 137 -6.34 -12.64 -7.40
CA ALA A 137 -6.11 -13.04 -6.01
C ALA A 137 -7.43 -13.15 -5.23
N ILE A 138 -8.38 -12.22 -5.45
CA ILE A 138 -9.72 -12.27 -4.87
C ILE A 138 -10.48 -13.51 -5.34
N ASP A 139 -10.52 -13.77 -6.65
CA ASP A 139 -11.19 -14.95 -7.20
C ASP A 139 -10.55 -16.27 -6.76
N TYR A 140 -9.24 -16.27 -6.52
CA TYR A 140 -8.51 -17.40 -5.96
C TYR A 140 -8.91 -17.67 -4.51
N LEU A 141 -8.94 -16.65 -3.65
CA LEU A 141 -9.37 -16.78 -2.26
C LEU A 141 -10.83 -17.25 -2.14
N LYS A 142 -11.70 -16.84 -3.08
CA LYS A 142 -13.08 -17.37 -3.17
C LYS A 142 -13.14 -18.88 -3.40
N LYS A 143 -12.10 -19.52 -3.96
CA LYS A 143 -12.04 -20.99 -4.08
C LYS A 143 -11.84 -21.69 -2.73
N PHE A 144 -11.40 -20.98 -1.71
CA PHE A 144 -11.23 -21.47 -0.33
C PHE A 144 -12.40 -21.09 0.59
N GLY A 145 -13.47 -20.49 0.05
CA GLY A 145 -14.70 -20.17 0.79
C GLY A 145 -14.80 -18.74 1.31
N TYR A 146 -13.83 -17.87 1.02
CA TYR A 146 -13.95 -16.44 1.34
C TYR A 146 -14.97 -15.73 0.46
N THR A 147 -15.65 -14.73 1.01
CA THR A 147 -16.39 -13.74 0.21
C THR A 147 -15.43 -12.82 -0.53
N GLY A 148 -15.93 -12.12 -1.55
CA GLY A 148 -15.10 -11.13 -2.28
C GLY A 148 -14.64 -10.01 -1.35
N GLN A 149 -15.50 -9.56 -0.45
CA GLN A 149 -15.21 -8.50 0.50
C GLN A 149 -14.18 -8.94 1.55
N GLN A 150 -14.26 -10.18 2.06
CA GLN A 150 -13.23 -10.76 2.93
C GLN A 150 -11.87 -10.81 2.22
N ALA A 151 -11.84 -11.31 0.98
CA ALA A 151 -10.63 -11.39 0.20
C ALA A 151 -10.02 -10.01 -0.05
N LEU A 152 -10.83 -9.02 -0.43
CA LEU A 152 -10.39 -7.63 -0.60
C LEU A 152 -9.79 -7.06 0.69
N HIS A 153 -10.44 -7.30 1.84
CA HIS A 153 -9.95 -6.82 3.13
C HIS A 153 -8.64 -7.50 3.54
N ILE A 154 -8.49 -8.81 3.28
CA ILE A 154 -7.22 -9.52 3.46
C ILE A 154 -6.12 -8.87 2.62
N LEU A 155 -6.38 -8.57 1.34
CA LEU A 155 -5.38 -7.94 0.47
C LEU A 155 -4.99 -6.52 0.91
N GLY A 156 -5.92 -5.77 1.52
CA GLY A 156 -5.64 -4.42 2.03
C GLY A 156 -4.87 -4.39 3.35
N THR A 157 -4.99 -5.44 4.17
CA THR A 157 -4.47 -5.46 5.55
C THR A 157 -3.31 -6.41 5.75
N ALA A 158 -3.28 -7.53 5.04
CA ALA A 158 -2.16 -8.45 5.09
C ALA A 158 -0.94 -7.82 4.38
N PRO A 159 0.28 -8.10 4.84
CA PRO A 159 1.54 -7.63 4.25
C PRO A 159 1.84 -8.28 2.89
N ILE A 160 0.90 -8.20 1.93
CA ILE A 160 1.06 -8.64 0.54
C ILE A 160 2.11 -7.79 -0.17
N GLU A 161 2.77 -8.37 -1.17
CA GLU A 161 3.79 -7.67 -1.95
C GLU A 161 3.28 -7.36 -3.36
N GLY A 162 3.20 -6.07 -3.68
CA GLY A 162 2.83 -5.56 -5.00
C GLY A 162 4.08 -5.15 -5.76
N ARG A 163 4.26 -5.65 -6.99
CA ARG A 163 5.45 -5.33 -7.80
C ARG A 163 5.09 -4.91 -9.20
N GLN A 164 5.65 -3.80 -9.64
CA GLN A 164 5.79 -3.51 -11.08
C GLN A 164 6.91 -4.41 -11.63
N SER A 165 6.51 -5.54 -12.20
CA SER A 165 7.42 -6.62 -12.58
C SER A 165 8.07 -6.36 -13.94
N GLY A 166 7.33 -5.75 -14.87
CA GLY A 166 7.85 -5.32 -16.17
C GLY A 166 7.05 -4.13 -16.69
N VAL A 167 7.73 -3.11 -17.20
CA VAL A 167 7.10 -1.84 -17.65
C VAL A 167 7.55 -1.41 -19.05
N VAL A 168 8.16 -2.32 -19.80
CA VAL A 168 8.81 -2.00 -21.10
C VAL A 168 8.30 -2.84 -22.26
N ASP A 169 7.65 -3.98 -21.98
CA ASP A 169 7.26 -4.96 -22.99
C ASP A 169 5.91 -4.61 -23.61
N VAL A 170 5.95 -3.76 -24.64
CA VAL A 170 4.73 -3.29 -25.32
C VAL A 170 3.86 -4.45 -25.85
N PRO A 171 2.53 -4.35 -25.72
CA PRO A 171 1.77 -3.22 -25.18
C PRO A 171 1.58 -3.27 -23.64
N ASN A 172 2.04 -4.31 -22.95
CA ASN A 172 1.61 -4.62 -21.59
C ASN A 172 2.66 -4.26 -20.54
N ALA A 173 2.25 -3.47 -19.55
CA ALA A 173 2.88 -3.57 -18.24
C ALA A 173 2.52 -4.92 -17.61
N CYS A 174 3.40 -5.44 -16.76
CA CYS A 174 3.20 -6.63 -15.95
C CYS A 174 3.35 -6.24 -14.48
N SER A 175 2.27 -6.40 -13.71
CA SER A 175 2.29 -6.23 -12.27
C SER A 175 2.01 -7.57 -11.61
N THR A 176 2.61 -7.80 -10.45
CA THR A 176 2.34 -8.99 -9.65
C THR A 176 1.86 -8.62 -8.25
N LEU A 177 1.00 -9.47 -7.70
CA LEU A 177 0.59 -9.45 -6.30
C LEU A 177 0.98 -10.78 -5.67
N ALA A 178 1.84 -10.76 -4.66
CA ALA A 178 2.26 -11.94 -3.93
C ALA A 178 1.56 -11.98 -2.57
N LEU A 179 0.73 -13.01 -2.37
CA LEU A 179 -0.01 -13.25 -1.14
C LEU A 179 0.80 -14.21 -0.25
N PRO A 180 1.31 -13.76 0.91
CA PRO A 180 2.09 -14.61 1.81
C PRO A 180 1.23 -15.75 2.35
N LYS A 181 1.72 -16.99 2.26
CA LYS A 181 0.99 -18.16 2.75
C LYS A 181 0.87 -18.18 4.27
N GLY A 182 1.88 -17.65 4.97
CA GLY A 182 1.96 -17.67 6.44
C GLY A 182 0.94 -16.80 7.17
N VAL A 183 0.11 -16.02 6.46
CA VAL A 183 -1.02 -15.28 7.08
C VAL A 183 -2.26 -16.17 7.27
N PHE A 184 -2.27 -17.36 6.67
CA PHE A 184 -3.37 -18.32 6.77
C PHE A 184 -3.00 -19.45 7.74
N ASP A 185 -3.99 -19.95 8.48
CA ASP A 185 -3.88 -21.12 9.35
C ASP A 185 -3.98 -22.46 8.59
N PHE A 186 -4.08 -22.40 7.27
CA PHE A 186 -4.18 -23.53 6.35
C PHE A 186 -3.38 -23.25 5.07
N ASP A 187 -3.06 -24.29 4.32
CA ASP A 187 -2.25 -24.18 3.10
C ASP A 187 -3.07 -23.73 1.89
N ILE A 188 -2.88 -22.47 1.49
CA ILE A 188 -3.52 -21.87 0.31
C ILE A 188 -2.84 -22.23 -1.03
N SER A 189 -1.95 -23.23 -1.07
CA SER A 189 -1.30 -23.69 -2.31
C SER A 189 -2.31 -24.13 -3.39
N PRO A 190 -2.02 -23.96 -4.69
CA PRO A 190 -2.92 -24.34 -5.79
C PRO A 190 -3.31 -25.81 -5.82
N GLU A 191 -2.51 -26.69 -5.20
CA GLU A 191 -2.80 -28.12 -5.12
C GLU A 191 -3.92 -28.46 -4.12
N ASN A 192 -4.31 -27.52 -3.25
CA ASN A 192 -5.20 -27.75 -2.11
C ASN A 192 -6.62 -27.20 -2.30
N PHE A 193 -7.04 -26.95 -3.54
CA PHE A 193 -8.45 -26.62 -3.80
C PHE A 193 -9.34 -27.81 -3.40
N GLY A 194 -10.27 -27.61 -2.46
CA GLY A 194 -11.20 -28.67 -2.06
C GLY A 194 -11.83 -28.52 -0.68
N GLY A 195 -11.22 -27.74 0.22
CA GLY A 195 -11.84 -27.31 1.47
C GLY A 195 -12.60 -26.01 1.27
N HIS A 196 -13.92 -26.08 1.12
CA HIS A 196 -14.78 -24.91 1.24
C HIS A 196 -15.36 -24.89 2.65
N GLU A 197 -14.81 -24.02 3.49
CA GLU A 197 -15.34 -23.77 4.83
C GLU A 197 -15.95 -22.36 4.86
N ASP A 198 -17.09 -22.24 5.54
CA ASP A 198 -17.64 -20.93 5.85
C ASP A 198 -16.73 -20.23 6.86
N ARG A 199 -16.17 -19.09 6.47
CA ARG A 199 -15.21 -18.29 7.26
C ARG A 199 -15.90 -17.17 8.03
N GLY A 200 -17.23 -17.20 8.14
CA GLY A 200 -18.04 -16.09 8.64
C GLY A 200 -18.18 -15.00 7.59
N ASP A 201 -18.55 -13.80 8.02
CA ASP A 201 -18.68 -12.64 7.14
C ASP A 201 -18.08 -11.39 7.79
N ILE A 202 -17.74 -10.40 6.97
CA ILE A 202 -17.39 -9.08 7.47
C ILE A 202 -18.64 -8.21 7.58
N ILE A 203 -18.57 -7.14 8.38
CA ILE A 203 -19.64 -6.14 8.38
C ILE A 203 -19.55 -5.36 7.07
N VAL A 204 -20.55 -5.52 6.22
CA VAL A 204 -20.67 -4.82 4.93
C VAL A 204 -21.63 -3.64 5.11
N THR A 205 -21.11 -2.41 5.04
CA THR A 205 -21.91 -1.18 5.05
C THR A 205 -22.40 -0.76 3.67
N ASP A 206 -21.71 -1.22 2.64
CA ASP A 206 -21.85 -0.92 1.22
C ASP A 206 -21.19 -2.05 0.41
N ASP A 207 -21.67 -2.37 -0.80
CA ASP A 207 -21.12 -3.47 -1.61
C ASP A 207 -20.12 -2.93 -2.64
N PRO A 208 -18.80 -2.95 -2.35
CA PRO A 208 -17.78 -2.35 -3.21
C PRO A 208 -17.50 -3.18 -4.47
N LEU A 209 -18.01 -4.41 -4.55
CA LEU A 209 -17.71 -5.34 -5.65
C LEU A 209 -18.88 -5.54 -6.62
N GLY A 210 -20.09 -5.11 -6.25
CA GLY A 210 -21.29 -5.11 -7.10
C GLY A 210 -22.05 -6.43 -7.14
#